data_AF-A0A344L1B4-F1
#
_entry.id   AF-A0A344L1B4-F1
#
_cell.length_a   1.000
_cell.length_b   1.000
_cell.length_c   1.000
_cell.angle_alpha   90.00
_cell.angle_beta   90.00
_cell.angle_gamma   90.00
#
_symmetry.space_group_name_H-M   'P 1'
#
loop_
_entity.id
_entity.type
_entity.pdbx_description
1 polymer ?
#
loop_
_entity_poly.entity_id
_entity_poly.type
_entity_poly.pdbx_seq_one_letter_code
_entity_poly.pdbx_strand_id
1 'polypeptide(L)'
;MKAQIGSLAGAAIVLAACGTFGTASAGTVPVVCGPVEVGEGRVHTLIAMPSPSGVVACSRAYRVMAEYAAVPPGERTGPVGLSDLWTCVADPGGNPVVRCVRGAAGVDHGQWFETRPPDVP
;
A
#
# COMPACT_ATOMS: atom_id res chain seq x y z
N MET A 1 57.61 5.91 -1.65
CA MET A 1 56.78 6.26 -2.83
C MET A 1 55.32 6.15 -2.40
N LYS A 2 54.54 7.22 -2.63
CA LYS A 2 53.06 7.40 -2.75
C LYS A 2 52.13 6.20 -2.46
N ALA A 3 50.92 6.30 -1.89
CA ALA A 3 50.08 7.39 -1.36
C ALA A 3 48.84 6.76 -0.63
N GLN A 4 48.24 7.52 0.29
CA GLN A 4 46.87 7.34 0.85
C GLN A 4 45.81 7.55 -0.27
N ILE A 5 44.48 7.31 -0.19
CA ILE A 5 43.43 7.88 0.70
C ILE A 5 42.04 7.26 0.33
N GLY A 6 41.07 7.26 1.27
CA GLY A 6 39.61 7.30 1.01
C GLY A 6 38.82 6.08 1.51
N SER A 7 38.33 6.02 2.75
CA SER A 7 37.12 6.68 3.32
C SER A 7 35.81 6.32 2.62
N LEU A 8 34.91 5.65 3.35
CA LEU A 8 33.46 5.88 3.40
C LEU A 8 32.90 5.08 4.61
N ALA A 9 32.71 5.80 5.72
CA ALA A 9 31.79 5.40 6.77
C ALA A 9 30.36 5.48 6.21
N GLY A 10 29.55 4.46 6.45
CA GLY A 10 28.15 4.44 6.01
C GLY A 10 27.38 3.34 6.73
N ALA A 11 26.49 3.77 7.62
CA ALA A 11 25.63 2.99 8.49
C ALA A 11 25.13 1.64 7.93
N ALA A 12 25.29 0.59 8.73
CA ALA A 12 24.57 -0.66 8.58
C ALA A 12 23.08 -0.41 8.85
N ILE A 13 22.31 -0.11 7.81
CA ILE A 13 20.85 -0.18 7.85
C ILE A 13 20.50 -1.66 7.72
N VAL A 14 19.95 -2.22 8.79
CA VAL A 14 19.42 -3.57 8.86
C VAL A 14 18.35 -3.72 7.78
N LEU A 15 18.70 -4.41 6.70
CA LEU A 15 17.77 -4.91 5.69
C LEU A 15 16.89 -5.97 6.36
N ALA A 16 15.78 -5.54 6.96
CA ALA A 16 14.66 -6.42 7.22
C ALA A 16 14.19 -6.97 5.86
N ALA A 17 14.21 -8.29 5.71
CA ALA A 17 13.93 -9.01 4.48
C ALA A 17 12.64 -8.53 3.81
N CYS A 18 12.77 -7.71 2.78
CA CYS A 18 11.69 -7.41 1.84
C CYS A 18 11.54 -8.66 0.97
N GLY A 19 10.63 -9.54 1.39
CA GLY A 19 10.27 -10.74 0.66
C GLY A 19 9.87 -10.42 -0.77
N THR A 20 10.43 -11.20 -1.68
CA THR A 20 9.97 -11.51 -3.04
C THR A 20 9.00 -10.50 -3.66
N PHE A 21 9.51 -9.65 -4.57
CA PHE A 21 8.69 -8.88 -5.50
C PHE A 21 7.84 -9.84 -6.33
N GLY A 22 6.58 -10.05 -5.92
CA GLY A 22 5.63 -10.87 -6.66
C GLY A 22 5.44 -10.28 -8.06
N THR A 23 5.85 -11.03 -9.08
CA THR A 23 5.40 -10.83 -10.45
C THR A 23 3.89 -10.78 -10.44
N ALA A 24 3.30 -9.64 -10.82
CA ALA A 24 1.87 -9.48 -10.99
C ALA A 24 1.41 -10.46 -12.08
N SER A 25 1.04 -11.68 -11.67
CA SER A 25 0.30 -12.59 -12.52
C SER A 25 -1.02 -11.91 -12.81
N ALA A 26 -1.43 -11.89 -14.08
CA ALA A 26 -2.78 -11.55 -14.49
C ALA A 26 -3.74 -12.66 -13.97
N GLY A 27 -3.85 -12.76 -12.65
CA GLY A 27 -4.57 -13.79 -11.95
C GLY A 27 -5.89 -13.25 -11.44
N THR A 28 -6.90 -14.12 -11.45
CA THR A 28 -8.18 -13.94 -10.77
C THR A 28 -8.06 -14.07 -9.23
N VAL A 29 -6.84 -14.06 -8.70
CA VAL A 29 -6.53 -14.32 -7.30
C VAL A 29 -5.97 -13.04 -6.66
N PRO A 30 -6.40 -12.69 -5.45
CA PRO A 30 -5.80 -11.60 -4.68
C PRO A 30 -4.30 -11.80 -4.45
N VAL A 31 -3.54 -10.72 -4.59
CA VAL A 31 -2.10 -10.69 -4.31
C VAL A 31 -1.88 -10.07 -2.94
N VAL A 32 -1.32 -10.85 -2.02
CA VAL A 32 -0.94 -10.37 -0.69
C VAL A 32 0.38 -9.60 -0.81
N CYS A 33 0.33 -8.29 -0.62
CA CYS A 33 1.47 -7.40 -0.78
C CYS A 33 2.36 -7.32 0.46
N GLY A 34 1.79 -7.57 1.64
CA GLY A 34 2.50 -7.56 2.91
C GLY A 34 1.93 -6.54 3.91
N PRO A 35 2.62 -6.30 5.04
CA PRO A 35 2.13 -5.40 6.08
C PRO A 35 2.15 -3.93 5.65
N VAL A 36 1.23 -3.14 6.20
CA VAL A 36 1.11 -1.68 6.03
C VAL A 36 0.53 -1.06 7.30
N GLU A 37 1.00 0.13 7.70
CA GLU A 37 0.43 0.87 8.82
C GLU A 37 -0.76 1.73 8.34
N VAL A 38 -1.93 1.54 8.95
CA VAL A 38 -3.17 2.27 8.57
C VAL A 38 -3.52 3.43 9.50
N GLY A 39 -2.78 3.59 10.60
CA GLY A 39 -2.93 4.67 11.57
C GLY A 39 -2.80 4.18 13.01
N GLU A 40 -2.29 5.05 13.89
CA GLU A 40 -2.14 4.77 15.34
C GLU A 40 -1.38 3.47 15.64
N GLY A 41 -0.33 3.18 14.87
CA GLY A 41 0.50 1.97 15.04
C GLY A 41 -0.20 0.66 14.68
N ARG A 42 -1.38 0.71 14.05
CA ARG A 42 -2.10 -0.49 13.60
C ARG A 42 -1.51 -0.99 12.28
N VAL A 43 -1.04 -2.23 12.31
CA VAL A 43 -0.48 -2.92 11.14
C VAL A 43 -1.56 -3.80 10.52
N HIS A 44 -1.88 -3.55 9.25
CA HIS A 44 -2.77 -4.36 8.42
C HIS A 44 -1.97 -5.09 7.35
N THR A 45 -2.57 -6.09 6.71
CA THR A 45 -2.05 -6.68 5.47
C THR A 45 -2.67 -5.97 4.26
N LEU A 46 -1.83 -5.46 3.37
CA LEU A 46 -2.23 -4.87 2.10
C LEU A 46 -2.47 -5.99 1.07
N ILE A 47 -3.65 -5.97 0.45
CA ILE A 47 -4.08 -6.99 -0.50
C ILE A 47 -4.54 -6.32 -1.79
N ALA A 48 -3.81 -6.59 -2.87
CA ALA A 48 -4.15 -6.17 -4.21
C ALA A 48 -5.19 -7.13 -4.80
N MET A 49 -6.35 -6.62 -5.16
CA MET A 49 -7.48 -7.45 -5.57
C MET A 49 -7.53 -7.59 -7.10
N PRO A 50 -8.00 -8.74 -7.61
CA PRO A 50 -8.20 -8.94 -9.03
C PRO A 50 -9.36 -8.07 -9.54
N SER A 51 -9.21 -7.59 -10.77
CA SER A 51 -10.24 -6.83 -11.46
C SER A 51 -10.15 -7.09 -12.97
N PRO A 52 -11.18 -6.73 -13.77
CA PRO A 52 -11.12 -6.89 -15.23
C PRO A 52 -10.00 -6.07 -15.87
N SER A 53 -9.51 -5.03 -15.20
CA SER A 53 -8.33 -4.24 -15.62
C SER A 53 -7.00 -4.84 -15.15
N GLY A 54 -7.02 -6.03 -14.55
CA GLY A 54 -5.87 -6.69 -13.94
C GLY A 54 -5.65 -6.32 -12.48
N VAL A 55 -4.66 -6.96 -11.86
CA VAL A 55 -4.30 -6.74 -10.45
C VAL A 55 -3.39 -5.53 -10.34
N VAL A 56 -3.56 -4.71 -9.29
CA VAL A 56 -2.63 -3.62 -8.98
C VAL A 56 -1.28 -4.18 -8.51
N ALA A 57 -0.18 -3.64 -9.03
CA ALA A 57 1.14 -4.00 -8.53
C ALA A 57 1.32 -3.53 -7.08
N CYS A 58 1.92 -4.37 -6.23
CA CYS A 58 2.10 -4.05 -4.80
C CYS A 58 2.86 -2.75 -4.55
N SER A 59 3.90 -2.47 -5.33
CA SER A 59 4.62 -1.19 -5.25
C SER A 59 3.71 0.03 -5.47
N ARG A 60 2.71 -0.10 -6.35
CA ARG A 60 1.72 0.95 -6.59
C ARG A 60 0.71 1.04 -5.45
N ALA A 61 0.23 -0.09 -4.93
CA ALA A 61 -0.67 -0.10 -3.77
C ALA A 61 -0.01 0.56 -2.55
N TYR A 62 1.27 0.26 -2.27
CA TYR A 62 2.03 0.89 -1.19
C TYR A 62 2.17 2.40 -1.37
N ARG A 63 2.46 2.88 -2.59
CA ARG A 63 2.56 4.31 -2.86
C ARG A 63 1.25 5.03 -2.58
N VAL A 64 0.13 4.48 -3.04
CA VAL A 64 -1.20 5.06 -2.82
C VAL A 64 -1.56 5.06 -1.33
N MET A 65 -1.23 3.99 -0.60
CA MET A 65 -1.39 3.95 0.86
C MET A 65 -0.54 5.00 1.58
N ALA A 66 0.70 5.24 1.14
CA ALA A 66 1.55 6.28 1.71
C ALA A 66 0.98 7.69 1.46
N GLU A 67 0.42 7.93 0.27
CA GLU A 67 -0.28 9.18 -0.04
C GLU A 67 -1.52 9.36 0.85
N TYR A 68 -2.34 8.31 0.99
CA TYR A 68 -3.49 8.32 1.90
C TYR A 68 -3.07 8.58 3.36
N ALA A 69 -1.97 7.95 3.81
CA ALA A 69 -1.43 8.11 5.15
C ALA A 69 -0.85 9.52 5.41
N ALA A 70 -0.56 10.29 4.37
CA ALA A 70 -0.15 11.69 4.48
C ALA A 70 -1.34 12.66 4.63
N VAL A 71 -2.55 12.25 4.24
CA VAL A 71 -3.77 13.07 4.40
C VAL A 71 -4.13 13.16 5.88
N PRO A 72 -4.40 14.34 6.46
CA PRO A 72 -4.70 14.43 7.88
C PRO A 72 -6.00 13.69 8.25
N PRO A 73 -6.10 13.11 9.46
CA PRO A 73 -7.20 12.23 9.84
C PRO A 73 -8.58 12.91 9.78
N GLY A 74 -8.65 14.22 10.03
CA GLY A 74 -9.91 14.98 9.91
C GLY A 74 -10.48 15.03 8.49
N GLU A 75 -9.62 14.91 7.47
CA GLU A 75 -10.01 14.89 6.06
C GLU A 75 -10.31 13.47 5.55
N ARG A 76 -10.02 12.43 6.34
CA ARG A 76 -10.28 11.01 6.02
C ARG A 76 -11.69 10.53 6.38
N THR A 77 -12.58 11.44 6.75
CA THR A 77 -13.96 11.14 7.18
C THR A 77 -14.88 10.68 6.03
N GLY A 78 -14.38 10.69 4.79
CA GLY A 78 -15.07 10.23 3.61
C GLY A 78 -14.11 9.73 2.52
N PRO A 79 -14.57 9.61 1.26
CA PRO A 79 -13.70 9.24 0.15
C PRO A 79 -12.66 10.32 -0.09
N VAL A 80 -11.38 9.94 -0.03
CA VAL A 80 -10.23 10.80 -0.24
C VAL A 80 -9.70 10.57 -1.64
N GLY A 81 -9.78 11.60 -2.49
CA GLY A 81 -9.15 11.61 -3.81
C GLY A 81 -7.64 11.78 -3.69
N LEU A 82 -6.90 10.95 -4.42
CA LEU A 82 -5.44 10.93 -4.47
C LEU A 82 -4.94 11.07 -5.91
N SER A 83 -3.63 11.06 -6.08
CA SER A 83 -2.98 11.05 -7.39
C SER A 83 -3.44 9.87 -8.26
N ASP A 84 -3.19 9.92 -9.58
CA ASP A 84 -3.46 8.81 -10.51
C ASP A 84 -4.95 8.36 -10.58
N LEU A 85 -5.89 9.23 -10.17
CA LEU A 85 -7.34 8.96 -10.05
C LEU A 85 -7.67 7.87 -9.02
N TRP A 86 -6.87 7.76 -7.97
CA TRP A 86 -7.18 6.89 -6.83
C TRP A 86 -8.16 7.58 -5.89
N THR A 87 -9.08 6.80 -5.34
CA THR A 87 -9.95 7.21 -4.25
C THR A 87 -9.86 6.18 -3.15
N CYS A 88 -9.53 6.61 -1.94
CA CYS A 88 -9.44 5.74 -0.77
C CYS A 88 -10.51 6.10 0.25
N VAL A 89 -11.11 5.09 0.87
CA VAL A 89 -12.08 5.23 1.94
C VAL A 89 -11.70 4.32 3.09
N ALA A 90 -11.69 4.87 4.31
CA ALA A 90 -11.60 4.06 5.52
C ALA A 90 -13.01 3.72 6.00
N ASP A 91 -13.23 2.44 6.31
CA ASP A 91 -14.45 1.99 6.96
C ASP A 91 -14.46 2.49 8.42
N PRO A 92 -15.50 3.21 8.87
CA PRO A 92 -15.55 3.78 10.21
C PRO A 92 -15.83 2.67 11.24
N GLY A 93 -14.77 1.98 11.64
CA GLY A 93 -14.81 0.92 12.65
C GLY A 93 -13.62 0.99 13.60
N GLY A 94 -13.69 0.25 14.71
CA GLY A 94 -12.60 0.14 15.68
C GLY A 94 -11.30 -0.43 15.11
N ASN A 95 -11.33 -1.02 13.91
CA ASN A 95 -10.16 -1.43 13.15
C ASN A 95 -10.36 -1.04 11.67
N PRO A 96 -9.98 0.19 11.26
CA PRO A 96 -10.42 0.77 10.00
C PRO A 96 -9.80 0.05 8.81
N VAL A 97 -10.64 -0.62 8.02
CA VAL A 97 -10.26 -1.18 6.72
C VAL A 97 -10.21 -0.05 5.71
N VAL A 98 -9.02 0.23 5.17
CA VAL A 98 -8.85 1.16 4.06
C VAL A 98 -9.03 0.41 2.75
N ARG A 99 -9.93 0.90 1.90
CA ARG A 99 -10.13 0.40 0.52
C ARG A 99 -9.82 1.51 -0.46
N CYS A 100 -9.03 1.20 -1.48
CA CYS A 100 -8.64 2.15 -2.51
C CYS A 100 -9.00 1.61 -3.88
N VAL A 101 -9.66 2.44 -4.67
CA VAL A 101 -10.08 2.13 -6.04
C VAL A 101 -9.52 3.15 -7.00
N ARG A 102 -9.15 2.71 -8.19
CA ARG A 102 -8.72 3.59 -9.28
C ARG A 102 -9.86 3.75 -10.29
N GLY A 103 -10.24 4.99 -10.57
CA GLY A 103 -11.28 5.32 -11.54
C GLY A 103 -12.41 6.17 -10.96
N ALA A 104 -13.26 6.70 -11.84
CA ALA A 104 -14.40 7.51 -11.45
C ALA A 104 -15.52 6.66 -10.82
N ALA A 105 -16.31 7.25 -9.93
CA ALA A 105 -17.50 6.58 -9.39
C ALA A 105 -18.46 6.19 -10.55
N GLY A 106 -18.78 4.89 -10.68
CA GLY A 106 -19.75 4.39 -11.67
C GLY A 106 -19.18 3.68 -12.90
N VAL A 107 -17.85 3.56 -13.04
CA VAL A 107 -17.24 2.57 -13.96
C VAL A 107 -16.94 1.28 -13.20
N ASP A 108 -17.18 0.13 -13.84
CA ASP A 108 -16.72 -1.19 -13.39
C ASP A 108 -15.33 -1.02 -12.78
N HIS A 109 -15.25 -1.24 -11.46
CA HIS A 109 -14.12 -0.79 -10.65
C HIS A 109 -12.81 -1.21 -11.32
N GLY A 110 -11.96 -0.23 -11.62
CA GLY A 110 -10.66 -0.47 -12.25
C GLY A 110 -9.74 -1.29 -11.34
N GLN A 111 -8.48 -0.93 -11.27
CA GLN A 111 -7.58 -1.57 -10.29
C GLN A 111 -7.99 -1.16 -8.87
N TRP A 112 -7.99 -2.10 -7.92
CA TRP A 112 -8.32 -1.81 -6.53
C TRP A 112 -7.55 -2.68 -5.55
N PHE A 113 -7.48 -2.22 -4.30
CA PHE A 113 -6.85 -2.94 -3.20
C PHE A 113 -7.53 -2.58 -1.88
N GLU A 114 -7.31 -3.42 -0.87
CA GLU A 114 -7.80 -3.20 0.48
C GLU A 114 -6.72 -3.54 1.51
N THR A 115 -6.90 -3.03 2.72
CA THR A 115 -6.12 -3.42 3.89
C THR A 115 -6.98 -4.32 4.77
N ARG A 116 -6.42 -5.41 5.28
CA ARG A 116 -7.11 -6.27 6.25
C ARG A 116 -6.40 -6.23 7.58
N PRO A 117 -7.13 -6.13 8.69
CA PRO A 117 -6.51 -6.34 9.99
C PRO A 117 -5.87 -7.73 10.05
N PRO A 118 -4.85 -7.94 10.90
CA PRO A 118 -4.34 -9.27 11.16
C PRO A 118 -5.52 -10.09 11.69
N ASP A 119 -5.71 -11.29 11.13
CA ASP A 119 -6.77 -12.21 11.54
C ASP A 119 -6.65 -12.38 13.07
N VAL A 120 -7.61 -11.81 13.81
CA VAL A 120 -7.64 -11.94 15.27
C VAL A 120 -8.32 -13.27 15.53
N PRO A 121 -7.63 -14.29 16.08
CA PRO A 121 -8.22 -15.57 16.40
C PRO A 121 -9.34 -15.46 17.45
#